data_AF-F3G436-F1
#
_entry.id   AF-F3G436-F1
#
_cell.length_a   1.000
_cell.length_b   1.000
_cell.length_c   1.000
_cell.angle_alpha   90.00
_cell.angle_beta   90.00
_cell.angle_gamma   90.00
#
_symmetry.space_group_name_H-M   'P 1'
#
loop_
_entity.id
_entity.type
_entity.pdbx_description
1 polymer ?
#
loop_
_entity_poly.entity_id
_entity_poly.type
_entity_poly.pdbx_seq_one_letter_code
_entity_poly.pdbx_strand_id
1 'polypeptide(L)'
;MELRDINSITRWGVAAVLGITLFAYSGHWWGKAVAHEKAELVAYKSKVMSQASEQQEAQKRNYSLEIRGTGITVHDWHQSSIWREIVAKNNNFVSIYPSSPKEYDSGLSSREITRSINTRVAFQHSAGESVAYWPVPTFAIAPPKQASDIGAAENIMSGRNAATLGVTLVLWQDAENTTHAQKMIERLFRFFDENPKVPEALIVSEDGDVTRNGLRVAGTPGLQNAQVVPTVFESMTG
;
A
#
# COMPACT_ATOMS: atom_id res chain seq x y z
N MET A 1 -2.65 -44.67 -50.73
CA MET A 1 -1.96 -45.10 -49.49
C MET A 1 -2.97 -45.92 -48.71
N GLU A 2 -2.87 -47.25 -48.81
CA GLU A 2 -3.84 -48.18 -48.22
C GLU A 2 -3.77 -48.14 -46.69
N LEU A 3 -4.92 -47.98 -46.05
CA LEU A 3 -5.09 -48.29 -44.63
C LEU A 3 -5.14 -49.81 -44.50
N ARG A 4 -4.01 -50.39 -44.06
CA ARG A 4 -3.90 -51.81 -43.71
C ARG A 4 -5.05 -52.24 -42.80
N ASP A 5 -5.62 -53.40 -43.14
CA ASP A 5 -6.71 -54.04 -42.43
C ASP A 5 -6.29 -54.35 -40.98
N ILE A 6 -6.91 -53.65 -40.02
CA ILE A 6 -6.64 -53.85 -38.59
C ILE A 6 -7.56 -54.97 -38.10
N ASN A 7 -6.96 -56.07 -37.64
CA ASN A 7 -7.64 -57.25 -37.15
C ASN A 7 -8.71 -56.88 -36.08
N SER A 8 -9.89 -57.52 -36.12
CA SER A 8 -11.09 -57.11 -35.35
C SER A 8 -10.81 -56.93 -33.85
N ILE A 9 -10.02 -57.83 -33.26
CA ILE A 9 -9.63 -57.80 -31.85
C ILE A 9 -8.88 -56.50 -31.49
N THR A 10 -8.01 -56.02 -32.38
CA THR A 10 -7.24 -54.79 -32.18
C THR A 10 -8.12 -53.55 -32.29
N ARG A 11 -9.18 -53.57 -33.13
CA ARG A 11 -10.18 -52.48 -33.19
C ARG A 11 -10.98 -52.35 -31.89
N TRP A 12 -11.41 -53.47 -31.31
CA TRP A 12 -12.13 -53.47 -30.03
C TRP A 12 -11.22 -53.06 -28.86
N GLY A 13 -9.95 -53.46 -28.86
CA GLY A 13 -8.96 -53.01 -27.88
C GLY A 13 -8.71 -51.49 -27.92
N VAL A 14 -8.53 -50.92 -29.11
CA VAL A 14 -8.37 -49.46 -29.29
C VAL A 14 -9.63 -48.70 -28.87
N ALA A 15 -10.82 -49.20 -29.22
CA ALA A 15 -12.09 -48.59 -28.81
C ALA A 15 -12.27 -48.60 -27.28
N ALA A 16 -11.88 -49.68 -26.59
CA ALA A 16 -11.96 -49.77 -25.14
C ALA A 16 -11.03 -48.76 -24.45
N VAL A 17 -9.78 -48.63 -24.92
CA VAL A 17 -8.81 -47.66 -24.37
C VAL A 17 -9.27 -46.22 -24.60
N LEU A 18 -9.77 -45.90 -25.80
CA LEU A 18 -10.31 -44.57 -26.10
C LEU A 18 -11.55 -44.26 -25.24
N GLY A 19 -12.44 -45.24 -25.05
CA GLY A 19 -13.61 -45.10 -24.19
C GLY A 19 -13.23 -44.77 -22.75
N ILE A 20 -12.34 -45.56 -22.14
CA ILE A 20 -11.88 -45.33 -20.75
C ILE A 20 -11.22 -43.96 -20.60
N THR A 21 -10.40 -43.57 -21.58
CA THR A 21 -9.69 -42.27 -21.57
C THR A 21 -10.69 -41.11 -21.65
N LEU A 22 -11.69 -41.20 -22.53
CA LEU A 22 -12.75 -40.18 -22.65
C LEU A 22 -13.60 -40.08 -21.39
N PHE A 23 -13.97 -41.21 -20.79
CA PHE A 23 -14.72 -41.22 -19.52
C PHE A 23 -13.92 -40.61 -18.36
N ALA A 24 -12.64 -40.97 -18.22
CA ALA A 24 -11.77 -40.40 -17.20
C ALA A 24 -11.56 -38.89 -17.39
N TYR A 25 -11.35 -38.45 -18.63
CA TYR A 25 -11.19 -37.03 -18.95
C TYR A 25 -12.48 -36.23 -18.69
N SER A 26 -13.64 -36.79 -19.04
CA SER A 26 -14.95 -36.16 -18.81
C SER A 26 -15.26 -36.02 -17.32
N GLY A 27 -14.97 -37.07 -16.52
CA GLY A 27 -15.11 -37.03 -15.06
C GLY A 27 -14.19 -36.02 -14.39
N HIS A 28 -12.93 -35.92 -14.85
CA HIS A 28 -11.96 -34.93 -14.34
C HIS A 28 -12.41 -33.49 -14.65
N TRP A 29 -12.89 -33.25 -15.87
CA TRP A 29 -13.35 -31.92 -16.28
C TRP A 29 -14.63 -31.51 -15.54
N TRP A 30 -15.60 -32.43 -15.41
CA TRP A 30 -16.82 -32.19 -14.64
C TRP A 30 -16.54 -31.94 -13.16
N GLY A 31 -15.66 -32.74 -12.55
CA GLY A 31 -15.24 -32.56 -11.16
C GLY A 31 -14.58 -31.19 -10.92
N LYS A 32 -13.74 -30.73 -11.85
CA LYS A 32 -13.13 -29.40 -11.79
C LYS A 32 -14.16 -28.28 -11.96
N ALA A 33 -15.11 -28.42 -12.89
CA ALA A 33 -16.16 -27.42 -13.10
C ALA A 33 -17.02 -27.23 -11.84
N VAL A 34 -17.45 -28.34 -11.21
CA VAL A 34 -18.24 -28.30 -9.97
C VAL A 34 -17.42 -27.74 -8.80
N ALA A 35 -16.14 -28.09 -8.70
CA ALA A 35 -15.26 -27.52 -7.66
C ALA A 35 -15.07 -26.01 -7.83
N HIS A 36 -14.94 -25.53 -9.07
CA HIS A 36 -14.82 -24.12 -9.40
C HIS A 36 -16.10 -23.35 -9.04
N GLU A 37 -17.27 -23.85 -9.42
CA GLU A 37 -18.55 -23.24 -9.09
C GLU A 37 -18.76 -23.15 -7.58
N LYS A 38 -18.39 -24.19 -6.83
CA LYS A 38 -18.43 -24.17 -5.35
C LYS A 38 -17.47 -23.14 -4.77
N ALA A 39 -16.25 -23.03 -5.32
CA ALA A 39 -15.28 -22.04 -4.88
C ALA A 39 -15.77 -20.61 -5.15
N GLU A 40 -16.34 -20.34 -6.32
CA GLU A 40 -16.96 -19.06 -6.65
C GLU A 40 -18.16 -18.76 -5.75
N LEU A 41 -19.01 -19.74 -5.46
CA LEU A 41 -20.15 -19.57 -4.57
C LEU A 41 -19.70 -19.26 -3.13
N VAL A 42 -18.63 -19.90 -2.64
CA VAL A 42 -18.04 -19.61 -1.33
C VAL A 42 -17.42 -18.21 -1.31
N ALA A 43 -16.69 -17.84 -2.36
CA ALA A 43 -16.13 -16.49 -2.51
C ALA A 43 -17.22 -15.42 -2.56
N TYR A 44 -18.30 -15.67 -3.31
CA TYR A 44 -19.45 -14.80 -3.42
C TYR A 44 -20.18 -14.65 -2.08
N LYS A 45 -20.46 -15.76 -1.38
CA LYS A 45 -21.06 -15.72 -0.03
C LYS A 45 -20.17 -14.99 0.97
N SER A 46 -18.87 -15.23 0.95
CA SER A 46 -17.90 -14.51 1.79
C SER A 46 -17.95 -13.01 1.53
N LYS A 47 -17.96 -12.59 0.26
CA LYS A 47 -18.07 -11.19 -0.15
C LYS A 47 -19.39 -10.56 0.31
N VAL A 48 -20.52 -11.24 0.12
CA VAL A 48 -21.84 -10.76 0.56
C VAL A 48 -21.91 -10.66 2.08
N MET A 49 -21.32 -11.61 2.81
CA MET A 49 -21.26 -11.56 4.27
C MET A 49 -20.34 -10.44 4.78
N SER A 50 -19.20 -10.17 4.13
CA SER A 50 -18.37 -9.02 4.47
C SER A 50 -19.13 -7.71 4.24
N GLN A 51 -19.77 -7.56 3.08
CA GLN A 51 -20.57 -6.36 2.75
C GLN A 51 -21.74 -6.16 3.71
N ALA A 52 -22.42 -7.24 4.13
CA ALA A 52 -23.50 -7.17 5.10
C ALA A 52 -22.98 -6.81 6.51
N SER A 53 -21.83 -7.34 6.90
CA SER A 53 -21.15 -6.98 8.16
C SER A 53 -20.71 -5.52 8.15
N GLU A 54 -20.12 -5.05 7.06
CA GLU A 54 -19.73 -3.65 6.84
C GLU A 54 -20.95 -2.72 6.91
N GLN A 55 -22.08 -3.09 6.28
CA GLN A 55 -23.32 -2.31 6.36
C GLN A 55 -23.93 -2.28 7.77
N GLN A 56 -23.90 -3.41 8.49
CA GLN A 56 -24.38 -3.47 9.88
C GLN A 56 -23.48 -2.70 10.84
N GLU A 57 -22.17 -2.68 10.61
CA GLU A 57 -21.27 -1.83 11.37
C GLU A 57 -21.46 -0.35 11.02
N ALA A 58 -21.62 0.01 9.75
CA ALA A 58 -21.89 1.37 9.32
C ALA A 58 -23.19 1.93 9.92
N GLN A 59 -24.25 1.11 10.03
CA GLN A 59 -25.50 1.50 10.70
C GLN A 59 -25.36 1.74 12.21
N LYS A 60 -24.33 1.19 12.86
CA LYS A 60 -24.10 1.33 14.31
C LYS A 60 -23.13 2.47 14.67
N ARG A 61 -22.43 3.02 13.69
CA ARG A 61 -21.32 3.96 13.92
C ARG A 61 -21.79 5.42 13.84
N ASN A 62 -21.92 6.07 15.01
CA ASN A 62 -22.07 7.52 15.13
C ASN A 62 -20.71 8.22 14.97
N TYR A 63 -19.99 8.00 13.86
CA TYR A 63 -18.75 8.73 13.59
C TYR A 63 -18.99 9.85 12.60
N SER A 64 -18.51 11.06 12.92
CA SER A 64 -18.56 12.20 11.99
C SER A 64 -17.54 12.05 10.85
N LEU A 65 -16.47 11.28 11.07
CA LEU A 65 -15.40 11.00 10.09
C LEU A 65 -14.87 9.56 10.26
N GLU A 66 -14.40 8.97 9.17
CA GLU A 66 -13.80 7.63 9.11
C GLU A 66 -12.46 7.66 8.38
N ILE A 67 -11.49 6.86 8.85
CA ILE A 67 -10.23 6.61 8.13
C ILE A 67 -10.52 5.57 7.04
N ARG A 68 -10.58 6.02 5.77
CA ARG A 68 -10.88 5.15 4.62
C ARG A 68 -9.67 4.35 4.13
N GLY A 69 -8.47 4.88 4.34
CA GLY A 69 -7.20 4.27 3.98
C GLY A 69 -6.12 4.80 4.90
N THR A 70 -5.10 3.99 5.13
CA THR A 70 -3.94 4.41 5.93
C THR A 70 -2.69 3.83 5.30
N GLY A 71 -1.75 4.72 5.01
CA GLY A 71 -0.41 4.35 4.62
C GLY A 71 0.54 4.57 5.78
N ILE A 72 1.19 3.53 6.29
CA ILE A 72 2.29 3.69 7.24
C ILE A 72 3.55 2.95 6.78
N THR A 73 4.67 3.68 6.78
CA THR A 73 6.00 3.14 6.52
C THR A 73 6.98 3.70 7.53
N VAL A 74 7.87 2.84 8.02
CA VAL A 74 9.00 3.22 8.84
C VAL A 74 10.19 2.40 8.37
N HIS A 75 11.21 3.10 7.90
CA HIS A 75 12.41 2.55 7.26
C HIS A 75 12.03 1.44 6.26
N ASP A 76 12.57 0.23 6.41
CA ASP A 76 12.33 -0.88 5.48
C ASP A 76 10.99 -1.62 5.71
N TRP A 77 10.24 -1.27 6.76
CA TRP A 77 8.99 -1.95 7.11
C TRP A 77 7.78 -1.10 6.75
N HIS A 78 6.80 -1.75 6.13
CA HIS A 78 5.57 -1.12 5.64
C HIS A 78 4.31 -1.85 6.14
N GLN A 79 3.27 -1.09 6.48
CA GLN A 79 1.94 -1.62 6.81
C GLN A 79 1.99 -2.77 7.84
N SER A 80 1.45 -3.93 7.50
CA SER A 80 1.38 -5.13 8.34
C SER A 80 2.74 -5.69 8.74
N SER A 81 3.80 -5.42 7.98
CA SER A 81 5.15 -5.88 8.35
C SER A 81 5.68 -5.18 9.59
N ILE A 82 5.34 -3.90 9.83
CA ILE A 82 5.69 -3.20 11.06
C ILE A 82 5.11 -3.95 12.26
N TRP A 83 3.83 -4.33 12.19
CA TRP A 83 3.16 -5.08 13.26
C TRP A 83 3.79 -6.46 13.48
N ARG A 84 4.18 -7.16 12.41
CA ARG A 84 4.87 -8.44 12.51
C ARG A 84 6.18 -8.30 13.29
N GLU A 85 6.99 -7.28 12.99
CA GLU A 85 8.26 -7.07 13.70
C GLU A 85 8.05 -6.64 15.15
N ILE A 86 7.03 -5.82 15.45
CA ILE A 86 6.67 -5.46 16.84
C ILE A 86 6.30 -6.71 17.65
N VAL A 87 5.45 -7.58 17.09
CA VAL A 87 5.03 -8.83 17.73
C VAL A 87 6.22 -9.77 17.90
N ALA A 88 7.07 -9.91 16.88
CA ALA A 88 8.26 -10.75 16.95
C ALA A 88 9.28 -10.25 18.00
N LYS A 89 9.44 -8.92 18.11
CA LYS A 89 10.30 -8.31 19.13
C LYS A 89 9.76 -8.52 20.55
N ASN A 90 8.43 -8.50 20.69
CA ASN A 90 7.69 -8.72 21.94
C ASN A 90 8.26 -7.92 23.13
N ASN A 91 8.69 -6.68 22.88
CA ASN A 91 9.28 -5.82 23.90
C ASN A 91 9.05 -4.35 23.56
N ASN A 92 8.26 -3.67 24.38
CA ASN A 92 7.86 -2.27 24.17
C ASN A 92 8.99 -1.25 24.41
N PHE A 93 10.12 -1.68 24.99
CA PHE A 93 11.24 -0.80 25.34
C PHE A 93 12.41 -0.89 24.35
N VAL A 94 12.30 -1.72 23.32
CA VAL A 94 13.39 -1.94 22.35
C VAL A 94 12.87 -1.68 20.95
N SER A 95 13.62 -0.93 20.15
CA SER A 95 13.32 -0.71 18.75
C SER A 95 13.26 -2.05 17.99
N ILE A 96 12.34 -2.13 17.03
CA ILE A 96 12.31 -3.21 16.03
C ILE A 96 13.50 -3.10 15.05
N TYR A 97 14.12 -1.92 14.96
CA TYR A 97 15.27 -1.68 14.10
C TYR A 97 16.60 -1.97 14.81
N PRO A 98 17.61 -2.44 14.07
CA PRO A 98 18.94 -2.67 14.60
C PRO A 98 19.61 -1.43 15.19
N SER A 99 20.48 -1.62 16.18
CA SER A 99 21.31 -0.55 16.74
C SER A 99 22.74 -0.55 16.20
N SER A 100 23.11 -1.52 15.36
CA SER A 100 24.44 -1.60 14.75
C SER A 100 24.42 -0.98 13.35
N PRO A 101 25.34 -0.06 13.02
CA PRO A 101 25.46 0.47 11.66
C PRO A 101 25.62 -0.60 10.59
N LYS A 102 26.30 -1.71 10.91
CA LYS A 102 26.58 -2.80 9.96
C LYS A 102 25.33 -3.53 9.46
N GLU A 103 24.22 -3.40 10.18
CA GLU A 103 22.93 -4.00 9.82
C GLU A 103 22.12 -3.13 8.85
N TYR A 104 22.60 -1.93 8.52
CA TYR A 104 21.99 -1.03 7.55
C TYR A 104 22.71 -1.06 6.20
N ASP A 105 22.02 -0.63 5.15
CA ASP A 105 22.58 -0.54 3.81
C ASP A 105 23.82 0.35 3.75
N SER A 106 24.76 -0.03 2.88
CA SER A 106 26.07 0.59 2.77
C SER A 106 26.09 1.94 2.06
N GLY A 107 25.06 2.23 1.27
CA GLY A 107 25.03 3.38 0.37
C GLY A 107 23.93 4.39 0.71
N LEU A 108 24.24 5.68 0.53
CA LEU A 108 23.25 6.76 0.55
C LEU A 108 22.15 6.52 -0.49
N SER A 109 22.52 6.01 -1.67
CA SER A 109 21.56 5.67 -2.74
C SER A 109 20.53 4.63 -2.30
N SER A 110 20.92 3.65 -1.47
CA SER A 110 19.98 2.66 -0.94
C SER A 110 18.95 3.32 0.00
N ARG A 111 19.43 4.24 0.85
CA ARG A 111 18.56 5.01 1.75
C ARG A 111 17.61 5.93 0.99
N GLU A 112 18.06 6.52 -0.12
CA GLU A 112 17.22 7.31 -1.05
C GLU A 112 16.17 6.43 -1.76
N ILE A 113 16.53 5.19 -2.09
CA ILE A 113 15.58 4.20 -2.63
C ILE A 113 14.54 3.84 -1.56
N THR A 114 14.94 3.56 -0.31
CA THR A 114 14.01 3.31 0.80
C THR A 114 13.05 4.48 0.98
N ARG A 115 13.55 5.72 1.00
CA ARG A 115 12.70 6.94 1.03
C ARG A 115 11.66 6.92 -0.09
N SER A 116 12.10 6.66 -1.33
CA SER A 116 11.23 6.68 -2.51
C SER A 116 10.18 5.57 -2.48
N ILE A 117 10.54 4.38 -2.00
CA ILE A 117 9.61 3.25 -1.78
C ILE A 117 8.60 3.62 -0.70
N ASN A 118 9.05 4.23 0.40
CA ASN A 118 8.19 4.62 1.51
C ASN A 118 7.14 5.66 1.09
N THR A 119 7.54 6.67 0.31
CA THR A 119 6.63 7.65 -0.29
C THR A 119 5.58 6.95 -1.17
N ARG A 120 6.00 6.04 -2.06
CA ARG A 120 5.08 5.27 -2.90
C ARG A 120 4.09 4.47 -2.04
N VAL A 121 4.59 3.69 -1.10
CA VAL A 121 3.78 2.74 -0.32
C VAL A 121 2.80 3.49 0.59
N ALA A 122 3.21 4.59 1.22
CA ALA A 122 2.30 5.42 2.01
C ALA A 122 1.12 5.93 1.17
N PHE A 123 1.39 6.53 0.01
CA PHE A 123 0.33 7.03 -0.88
C PHE A 123 -0.54 5.93 -1.49
N GLN A 124 0.05 4.78 -1.84
CA GLN A 124 -0.73 3.66 -2.39
C GLN A 124 -1.77 3.13 -1.40
N HIS A 125 -1.41 3.02 -0.12
CA HIS A 125 -2.31 2.48 0.89
C HIS A 125 -3.28 3.52 1.48
N SER A 126 -2.95 4.81 1.42
CA SER A 126 -3.84 5.86 1.88
C SER A 126 -4.86 6.32 0.84
N ALA A 127 -4.41 6.50 -0.41
CA ALA A 127 -5.19 7.13 -1.47
C ALA A 127 -5.44 6.21 -2.69
N GLY A 128 -5.01 4.95 -2.63
CA GLY A 128 -5.25 3.96 -3.69
C GLY A 128 -6.73 3.69 -3.96
N GLU A 129 -7.56 3.79 -2.91
CA GLU A 129 -9.01 3.58 -2.97
C GLU A 129 -9.80 4.92 -3.00
N SER A 130 -9.12 6.04 -3.25
CA SER A 130 -9.76 7.35 -3.43
C SER A 130 -10.68 7.36 -4.64
N VAL A 131 -11.68 8.25 -4.62
CA VAL A 131 -12.66 8.33 -5.70
C VAL A 131 -11.98 8.83 -6.97
N ALA A 132 -11.97 7.98 -8.01
CA ALA A 132 -11.37 8.33 -9.30
C ALA A 132 -12.01 9.60 -9.89
N TYR A 133 -11.17 10.50 -10.40
CA TYR A 133 -11.54 11.80 -10.98
C TYR A 133 -12.25 12.77 -10.02
N TRP A 134 -12.24 12.48 -8.71
CA TRP A 134 -12.69 13.43 -7.70
C TRP A 134 -11.50 14.21 -7.14
N PRO A 135 -11.60 15.55 -6.97
CA PRO A 135 -10.56 16.33 -6.31
C PRO A 135 -10.52 16.04 -4.81
N VAL A 136 -9.43 15.42 -4.35
CA VAL A 136 -9.14 15.10 -2.95
C VAL A 136 -8.35 16.24 -2.32
N PRO A 137 -8.94 17.02 -1.39
CA PRO A 137 -8.22 18.02 -0.60
C PRO A 137 -7.10 17.35 0.16
N THR A 138 -5.87 17.80 -0.05
CA THR A 138 -4.65 17.17 0.46
C THR A 138 -3.88 18.13 1.35
N PHE A 139 -3.55 17.64 2.54
CA PHE A 139 -2.77 18.31 3.56
C PHE A 139 -1.41 17.64 3.66
N ALA A 140 -0.32 18.40 3.69
CA ALA A 140 1.02 17.82 3.74
C ALA A 140 1.85 18.35 4.89
N ILE A 141 2.59 17.45 5.54
CA ILE A 141 3.52 17.77 6.62
C ILE A 141 4.90 17.25 6.23
N ALA A 142 5.91 18.09 6.40
CA ALA A 142 7.30 17.67 6.23
C ALA A 142 8.19 18.38 7.27
N PRO A 143 9.48 18.01 7.41
CA PRO A 143 10.38 18.62 8.36
C PRO A 143 10.69 20.08 7.98
N PRO A 144 11.28 20.89 8.88
CA PRO A 144 11.74 22.22 8.55
C PRO A 144 12.62 22.25 7.30
N LYS A 145 12.42 23.27 6.46
CA LYS A 145 13.09 23.42 5.17
C LYS A 145 13.87 24.73 5.07
N GLN A 146 14.79 24.78 4.12
CA GLN A 146 15.35 26.05 3.66
C GLN A 146 14.32 26.90 2.90
N ALA A 147 14.52 28.22 2.90
CA ALA A 147 13.55 29.17 2.34
C ALA A 147 13.23 28.94 0.86
N SER A 148 14.22 28.55 0.06
CA SER A 148 14.09 28.32 -1.39
C SER A 148 13.42 27.01 -1.78
N ASP A 149 13.26 26.08 -0.83
CA ASP A 149 12.70 24.75 -1.08
C ASP A 149 11.17 24.78 -1.09
N ILE A 150 10.49 23.91 -1.84
CA ILE A 150 9.02 23.86 -1.88
C ILE A 150 8.48 23.20 -0.60
N GLY A 151 9.18 22.17 -0.09
CA GLY A 151 8.84 21.49 1.14
C GLY A 151 7.65 20.55 1.05
N ALA A 152 6.83 20.57 2.10
CA ALA A 152 5.72 19.64 2.27
C ALA A 152 4.76 19.64 1.06
N ALA A 153 4.56 20.78 0.40
CA ALA A 153 3.67 20.89 -0.75
C ALA A 153 4.13 20.03 -1.95
N GLU A 154 5.44 19.84 -2.13
CA GLU A 154 5.99 18.99 -3.21
C GLU A 154 5.64 17.52 -2.99
N ASN A 155 5.57 17.07 -1.73
CA ASN A 155 5.26 15.68 -1.37
C ASN A 155 3.89 15.24 -1.94
N ILE A 156 2.92 16.15 -2.04
CA ILE A 156 1.58 15.87 -2.59
C ILE A 156 1.68 15.30 -4.01
N MET A 157 2.41 15.99 -4.89
CA MET A 157 2.55 15.58 -6.29
C MET A 157 3.57 14.44 -6.45
N SER A 158 4.65 14.48 -5.68
CA SER A 158 5.68 13.43 -5.69
C SER A 158 5.09 12.08 -5.28
N GLY A 159 4.33 12.03 -4.19
CA GLY A 159 3.67 10.83 -3.70
C GLY A 159 2.59 10.30 -4.63
N ARG A 160 1.73 11.18 -5.15
CA ARG A 160 0.73 10.82 -6.17
C ARG A 160 1.38 10.12 -7.37
N ASN A 161 2.48 10.69 -7.88
CA ASN A 161 3.20 10.15 -9.02
C ASN A 161 3.89 8.82 -8.68
N ALA A 162 4.56 8.75 -7.53
CA ALA A 162 5.24 7.54 -7.04
C ALA A 162 4.27 6.37 -6.85
N ALA A 163 3.06 6.65 -6.37
CA ALA A 163 1.98 5.68 -6.17
C ALA A 163 1.18 5.36 -7.45
N THR A 164 1.53 5.96 -8.59
CA THR A 164 0.83 5.79 -9.88
C THR A 164 -0.66 6.12 -9.83
N LEU A 165 -1.04 7.10 -8.99
CA LEU A 165 -2.43 7.54 -8.78
C LEU A 165 -2.88 8.50 -9.89
N GLY A 166 -2.76 8.06 -11.14
CA GLY A 166 -2.96 8.89 -12.34
C GLY A 166 -4.39 9.43 -12.51
N VAL A 167 -5.38 8.77 -11.92
CA VAL A 167 -6.80 9.18 -11.94
C VAL A 167 -7.25 9.85 -10.63
N THR A 168 -6.44 9.79 -9.58
CA THR A 168 -6.70 10.53 -8.34
C THR A 168 -6.29 11.98 -8.56
N LEU A 169 -7.24 12.90 -8.39
CA LEU A 169 -6.97 14.33 -8.47
C LEU A 169 -6.69 14.82 -7.05
N VAL A 170 -5.49 15.34 -6.80
CA VAL A 170 -5.14 15.92 -5.49
C VAL A 170 -5.19 17.43 -5.59
N LEU A 171 -5.82 18.06 -4.60
CA LEU A 171 -5.83 19.51 -4.43
C LEU A 171 -4.95 19.89 -3.26
N TRP A 172 -4.02 20.81 -3.45
CA TRP A 172 -3.25 21.36 -2.34
C TRP A 172 -4.16 22.22 -1.47
N GLN A 173 -4.52 21.71 -0.29
CA GLN A 173 -5.37 22.41 0.68
C GLN A 173 -4.56 23.14 1.74
N ASP A 174 -3.54 22.50 2.29
CA ASP A 174 -2.55 23.12 3.17
C ASP A 174 -1.24 22.32 3.16
N ALA A 175 -0.12 22.97 3.47
CA ALA A 175 1.16 22.32 3.63
C ALA A 175 2.02 23.04 4.68
N GLU A 176 2.62 22.29 5.61
CA GLU A 176 3.40 22.86 6.70
C GLU A 176 4.72 22.10 6.91
N ASN A 177 5.82 22.86 6.96
CA ASN A 177 7.14 22.35 7.32
C ASN A 177 7.38 22.59 8.81
N THR A 178 7.19 21.57 9.63
CA THR A 178 7.15 21.66 11.10
C THR A 178 7.61 20.36 11.74
N THR A 179 7.98 20.42 13.02
CA THR A 179 8.27 19.24 13.85
C THR A 179 7.03 18.67 14.54
N HIS A 180 5.85 19.28 14.34
CA HIS A 180 4.62 18.99 15.07
C HIS A 180 3.41 18.92 14.14
N ALA A 181 2.71 17.78 14.12
CA ALA A 181 1.56 17.54 13.25
C ALA A 181 0.22 18.10 13.80
N GLN A 182 0.16 18.41 15.10
CA GLN A 182 -1.08 18.74 15.84
C GLN A 182 -1.89 19.83 15.13
N LYS A 183 -1.24 20.92 14.75
CA LYS A 183 -1.88 22.06 14.09
C LYS A 183 -2.46 21.69 12.73
N MET A 184 -1.77 20.85 11.96
CA MET A 184 -2.28 20.38 10.67
C MET A 184 -3.50 19.47 10.85
N ILE A 185 -3.47 18.59 11.85
CA ILE A 185 -4.60 17.73 12.20
C ILE A 185 -5.82 18.59 12.60
N GLU A 186 -5.64 19.62 13.44
CA GLU A 186 -6.71 20.56 13.79
C GLU A 186 -7.31 21.27 12.56
N ARG A 187 -6.46 21.64 11.59
CA ARG A 187 -6.91 22.26 10.33
C ARG A 187 -7.68 21.27 9.45
N LEU A 188 -7.27 20.00 9.40
CA LEU A 188 -8.00 18.95 8.69
C LEU A 188 -9.42 18.77 9.26
N PHE A 189 -9.55 18.70 10.58
CA PHE A 189 -10.88 18.58 11.21
C PHE A 189 -11.74 19.81 10.95
N ARG A 190 -11.17 21.01 11.13
CA ARG A 190 -11.86 22.27 10.83
C ARG A 190 -12.32 22.36 9.37
N PHE A 191 -11.50 21.86 8.45
CA PHE A 191 -11.85 21.82 7.03
C PHE A 191 -13.12 21.00 6.79
N PHE A 192 -13.31 19.85 7.44
CA PHE A 192 -14.56 19.10 7.34
C PHE A 192 -15.74 19.82 7.99
N ASP A 193 -15.54 20.49 9.14
CA ASP A 193 -16.58 21.30 9.78
C ASP A 193 -17.08 22.42 8.86
N GLU A 194 -16.16 23.08 8.16
CA GLU A 194 -16.46 24.16 7.20
C GLU A 194 -16.99 23.64 5.85
N ASN A 195 -16.69 22.38 5.50
CA ASN A 195 -17.02 21.78 4.22
C ASN A 195 -17.73 20.42 4.36
N PRO A 196 -18.95 20.37 4.92
CA PRO A 196 -19.64 19.11 5.29
C PRO A 196 -20.05 18.23 4.11
N LYS A 197 -19.91 18.72 2.87
CA LYS A 197 -20.22 17.98 1.64
C LYS A 197 -18.99 17.29 1.02
N VAL A 198 -17.79 17.55 1.55
CA VAL A 198 -16.58 16.91 1.05
C VAL A 198 -16.56 15.45 1.54
N PRO A 199 -16.47 14.46 0.63
CA PRO A 199 -16.57 13.06 1.01
C PRO A 199 -15.27 12.49 1.60
N GLU A 200 -14.12 13.05 1.22
CA GLU A 200 -12.81 12.58 1.65
C GLU A 200 -11.76 13.70 1.57
N ALA A 201 -10.71 13.57 2.37
CA ALA A 201 -9.51 14.37 2.34
C ALA A 201 -8.30 13.47 2.66
N LEU A 202 -7.12 13.86 2.21
CA LEU A 202 -5.87 13.14 2.40
C LEU A 202 -4.94 13.97 3.29
N ILE A 203 -4.30 13.35 4.28
CA ILE A 203 -3.23 13.98 5.04
C ILE A 203 -1.98 13.12 4.92
N VAL A 204 -0.91 13.70 4.40
CA VAL A 204 0.36 13.00 4.20
C VAL A 204 1.45 13.60 5.05
N SER A 205 2.39 12.77 5.48
CA SER A 205 3.61 13.24 6.11
C SER A 205 4.83 12.50 5.61
N GLU A 206 5.98 13.16 5.65
CA GLU A 206 7.29 12.53 5.53
C GLU A 206 8.25 13.08 6.59
N ASP A 207 9.16 12.25 7.07
CA ASP A 207 10.30 12.64 7.88
C ASP A 207 11.41 11.58 7.78
N GLY A 208 12.65 11.94 8.05
CA GLY A 208 13.79 11.04 8.00
C GLY A 208 15.09 11.76 7.70
N ASP A 209 16.22 11.12 7.98
CA ASP A 209 17.54 11.68 7.69
C ASP A 209 17.71 12.11 6.22
N VAL A 210 17.30 11.27 5.27
CA VAL A 210 17.38 11.52 3.82
C VAL A 210 16.41 12.62 3.42
N THR A 211 15.18 12.56 3.92
CA THR A 211 14.17 13.61 3.71
C THR A 211 14.68 14.97 4.21
N ARG A 212 15.18 15.04 5.45
CA ARG A 212 15.78 16.25 6.03
C ARG A 212 17.04 16.71 5.30
N ASN A 213 17.84 15.79 4.77
CA ASN A 213 19.02 16.10 3.97
C ASN A 213 18.65 16.77 2.63
N GLY A 214 17.50 16.43 2.04
CA GLY A 214 16.98 17.14 0.87
C GLY A 214 16.56 18.58 1.20
N LEU A 215 15.98 18.79 2.38
CA LEU A 215 15.43 20.08 2.82
C LEU A 215 16.44 21.02 3.49
N ARG A 216 17.70 20.59 3.64
CA ARG A 216 18.76 21.33 4.32
C ARG A 216 19.11 22.63 3.58
N VAL A 217 19.74 23.55 4.30
CA VAL A 217 20.31 24.78 3.69
C VAL A 217 21.40 24.43 2.69
N ALA A 218 21.33 25.00 1.49
CA ALA A 218 22.33 24.82 0.44
C ALA A 218 23.73 25.19 0.95
N GLY A 219 24.72 24.35 0.63
CA GLY A 219 26.11 24.54 1.06
C GLY A 219 26.47 23.97 2.43
N THR A 220 25.51 23.45 3.21
CA THR A 220 25.83 22.68 4.42
C THR A 220 26.34 21.27 4.07
N PRO A 221 27.07 20.59 4.97
CA PRO A 221 27.39 19.18 4.77
C PRO A 221 26.12 18.33 4.65
N GLY A 222 26.07 17.48 3.64
CA GLY A 222 25.00 16.49 3.48
C GLY A 222 25.32 15.16 4.15
N LEU A 223 24.40 14.20 4.01
CA LEU A 223 24.61 12.83 4.45
C LEU A 223 25.84 12.19 3.77
N GLN A 224 26.58 11.44 4.56
CA GLN A 224 27.75 10.70 4.09
C GLN A 224 27.32 9.37 3.49
N ASN A 225 28.08 8.90 2.50
CA ASN A 225 27.90 7.58 1.92
C ASN A 225 28.53 6.52 2.86
N ALA A 226 27.77 6.10 3.87
CA ALA A 226 28.23 5.15 4.88
C ALA A 226 27.06 4.37 5.51
N GLN A 227 27.38 3.17 6.01
CA GLN A 227 26.54 2.43 6.94
C GLN A 227 26.41 3.21 8.25
N VAL A 228 25.20 3.67 8.55
CA VAL A 228 24.89 4.42 9.77
C VAL A 228 23.53 3.99 10.30
N VAL A 229 23.39 3.98 11.63
CA VAL A 229 22.06 3.93 12.25
C VAL A 229 21.40 5.28 11.98
N PRO A 230 20.18 5.32 11.39
CA PRO A 230 19.47 6.57 11.17
C PRO A 230 19.26 7.33 12.48
N THR A 231 19.48 8.65 12.46
CA THR A 231 19.12 9.50 13.61
C THR A 231 17.61 9.68 13.67
N VAL A 232 17.00 9.88 12.50
CA VAL A 232 15.56 9.80 12.27
C VAL A 232 15.32 8.76 11.18
N PHE A 233 14.56 7.72 11.50
CA PHE A 233 14.14 6.72 10.51
C PHE A 233 13.28 7.38 9.42
N GLU A 234 13.51 7.00 8.16
CA GLU A 234 12.60 7.41 7.07
C GLU A 234 11.19 6.93 7.39
N SER A 235 10.24 7.85 7.49
CA SER A 235 8.87 7.55 7.85
C SER A 235 7.93 8.36 6.98
N MET A 236 6.98 7.68 6.35
CA MET A 236 5.97 8.31 5.53
C MET A 236 4.61 7.81 5.95
N THR A 237 3.67 8.75 6.07
CA THR A 237 2.29 8.42 6.38
C THR A 237 1.33 9.07 5.42
N GLY A 238 0.14 8.48 5.28
CA GLY A 238 -0.95 8.93 4.43
C GLY A 238 -2.29 8.47 4.98
#